data_AF-A0A4R9GRK6-F1
#
_entry.id   AF-A0A4R9GRK6-F1
#
_cell.length_a   1.000
_cell.length_b   1.000
_cell.length_c   1.000
_cell.angle_alpha   90.00
_cell.angle_beta   90.00
_cell.angle_gamma   90.00
#
_symmetry.space_group_name_H-M   'P 1'
#
loop_
_entity.id
_entity.type
_entity.pdbx_description
1 polymer ?
#
loop_
_entity_poly.entity_id
_entity_poly.type
_entity_poly.pdbx_seq_one_letter_code
_entity_poly.pdbx_strand_id
1 'polypeptide(L)'
;MISYSVYKLVHILGILFLFLAFGGIALHAINGGTKEGAPRKLIAMTHGIGLFLILLGGFGMLARLGIIWPWPGWVMAKFGFWLLFGGLLTVFYKKPSAAKSLWFLLPILGVLAATIAVYKPF
;
A
#
# COMPACT_ATOMS: atom_id res chain seq x y z
N MET A 1 -9.96 25.48 0.13
CA MET A 1 -9.97 24.07 -0.36
C MET A 1 -8.58 23.46 -0.22
N ILE A 2 -8.42 22.21 0.21
CA ILE A 2 -7.10 21.53 0.34
C ILE A 2 -6.47 21.29 -1.04
N SER A 3 -5.21 21.65 -1.27
CA SER A 3 -4.57 21.58 -2.60
C SER A 3 -4.25 20.15 -3.06
N TYR A 4 -4.04 19.97 -4.37
CA TYR A 4 -3.58 18.71 -4.96
C TYR A 4 -2.28 18.22 -4.30
N SER A 5 -1.33 19.13 -4.10
CA SER A 5 -0.02 18.81 -3.49
C SER A 5 -0.16 18.25 -2.08
N VAL A 6 -1.10 18.76 -1.27
CA VAL A 6 -1.36 18.21 0.07
C VAL A 6 -1.89 16.79 -0.02
N TYR A 7 -2.85 16.51 -0.90
CA TYR A 7 -3.34 15.13 -1.11
C TYR A 7 -2.25 14.20 -1.62
N LYS A 8 -1.35 14.68 -2.49
CA LYS A 8 -0.19 13.92 -2.95
C LYS A 8 0.76 13.57 -1.80
N LEU A 9 1.06 14.52 -0.91
CA LEU A 9 1.88 14.27 0.28
C LEU A 9 1.22 13.27 1.23
N VAL A 10 -0.10 13.40 1.47
CA VAL A 10 -0.87 12.43 2.27
C VAL A 10 -0.80 11.02 1.67
N HIS A 11 -0.93 10.91 0.35
CA HIS A 11 -0.83 9.63 -0.36
C HIS A 11 0.57 9.01 -0.21
N ILE A 12 1.63 9.81 -0.40
CA ILE A 12 3.02 9.36 -0.24
C ILE A 12 3.29 8.92 1.20
N LEU A 13 2.83 9.69 2.19
CA LEU A 13 2.95 9.31 3.59
C LEU A 13 2.30 7.95 3.84
N GLY A 14 1.10 7.72 3.31
CA GLY A 14 0.44 6.42 3.40
C GLY A 14 1.25 5.27 2.79
N ILE A 15 1.89 5.50 1.64
CA ILE A 15 2.82 4.52 1.02
C ILE A 15 3.99 4.22 1.95
N LEU A 16 4.60 5.23 2.56
CA LEU A 16 5.72 5.03 3.49
C LEU A 16 5.31 4.19 4.70
N PHE A 17 4.15 4.49 5.31
CA PHE A 17 3.60 3.68 6.41
C PHE A 17 3.32 2.22 5.97
N LEU A 18 2.72 2.03 4.79
CA LEU A 18 2.41 0.71 4.26
C LEU A 18 3.68 -0.14 4.08
N PHE A 19 4.71 0.42 3.43
CA PHE A 19 5.97 -0.30 3.20
C PHE A 19 6.79 -0.48 4.49
N LEU A 20 6.71 0.44 5.45
CA LEU A 20 7.30 0.28 6.78
C LEU A 20 6.68 -0.92 7.51
N ALA A 21 5.35 -1.05 7.49
CA ALA A 21 4.66 -2.18 8.10
C ALA A 21 5.05 -3.51 7.44
N PHE A 22 5.17 -3.54 6.12
CA PHE A 22 5.61 -4.73 5.39
C PHE A 22 7.06 -5.11 5.71
N GLY A 23 7.98 -4.15 5.72
CA GLY A 23 9.38 -4.41 6.05
C GLY A 23 9.52 -4.98 7.47
N GLY A 24 8.80 -4.40 8.42
CA GLY A 24 8.79 -4.87 9.81
C GLY A 24 8.32 -6.32 9.96
N ILE A 25 7.18 -6.68 9.37
CA ILE A 25 6.67 -8.05 9.46
C ILE A 25 7.51 -9.04 8.64
N ALA A 26 8.06 -8.61 7.50
CA ALA A 26 8.89 -9.45 6.65
C ALA A 26 10.18 -9.85 7.37
N LEU A 27 10.91 -8.91 7.98
CA LEU A 27 12.14 -9.22 8.73
C LEU A 27 11.84 -10.12 9.94
N HIS A 28 10.75 -9.84 10.66
CA HIS A 28 10.29 -10.69 11.76
C HIS A 28 10.08 -12.15 11.30
N ALA A 29 9.34 -12.34 10.21
CA ALA A 29 9.06 -13.67 9.68
C ALA A 29 10.31 -14.36 9.09
N ILE A 30 11.19 -13.62 8.41
CA ILE A 30 12.45 -14.13 7.85
C ILE A 30 13.37 -14.65 8.96
N ASN A 31 13.38 -13.98 10.11
CA ASN A 31 14.18 -14.38 11.28
C ASN A 31 13.52 -15.48 12.13
N GLY A 32 12.51 -16.17 11.61
CA GLY A 32 11.83 -17.28 12.31
C GLY A 32 10.87 -16.81 13.41
N GLY A 33 10.49 -15.53 13.42
CA GLY A 33 9.59 -14.97 14.42
C GLY A 33 8.19 -15.61 14.36
N THR A 34 7.64 -15.94 15.53
CA THR A 34 6.28 -16.49 15.65
C THR A 34 5.23 -15.38 15.69
N LYS A 35 3.96 -15.78 15.63
CA LYS A 35 2.82 -14.88 15.77
C LYS A 35 2.75 -14.22 17.15
N GLU A 36 3.16 -14.90 18.23
CA GLU A 36 3.20 -14.28 19.58
C GLU A 36 4.33 -13.26 19.72
N GLY A 37 5.48 -13.49 19.08
CA GLY A 37 6.64 -12.61 19.19
C GLY A 37 6.58 -11.34 18.34
N ALA A 38 5.60 -11.21 17.44
CA ALA A 38 5.48 -10.05 16.56
C ALA A 38 4.82 -8.87 17.29
N PRO A 39 5.24 -7.61 17.07
CA PRO A 39 4.53 -6.40 17.52
C PRO A 39 3.27 -6.15 16.67
N ARG A 40 2.33 -7.12 16.69
CA ARG A 40 1.18 -7.20 15.78
C ARG A 40 0.31 -5.95 15.77
N LYS A 41 0.10 -5.35 16.94
CA LYS A 41 -0.70 -4.13 17.07
C LYS A 41 -0.04 -2.96 16.32
N LEU A 42 1.26 -2.75 16.52
CA LEU A 42 2.01 -1.70 15.82
C LEU A 42 2.00 -1.93 14.31
N ILE A 43 2.27 -3.16 13.86
CA ILE A 43 2.27 -3.51 12.44
C ILE A 43 0.88 -3.29 11.81
N ALA A 44 -0.19 -3.77 12.46
CA ALA A 44 -1.55 -3.63 11.96
C ALA A 44 -2.01 -2.18 11.92
N MET A 45 -1.69 -1.38 12.96
CA MET A 45 -2.00 0.06 12.97
C MET A 45 -1.24 0.79 11.86
N THR A 46 0.06 0.55 11.74
CA THR A 46 0.91 1.19 10.72
C THR A 46 0.40 0.86 9.31
N HIS A 47 0.06 -0.42 9.05
CA HIS A 47 -0.51 -0.86 7.78
C HIS A 47 -1.88 -0.24 7.51
N GLY A 48 -2.80 -0.29 8.48
CA GLY A 48 -4.15 0.27 8.34
C GLY A 48 -4.16 1.78 8.13
N ILE A 49 -3.33 2.52 8.88
CA ILE A 49 -3.12 3.96 8.68
C ILE A 49 -2.55 4.21 7.29
N GLY A 50 -1.55 3.43 6.87
CA GLY A 50 -0.98 3.49 5.53
C GLY A 50 -2.04 3.36 4.43
N LEU A 51 -2.85 2.30 4.48
CA LEU A 51 -3.94 2.07 3.52
C LEU A 51 -4.97 3.21 3.52
N PHE A 52 -5.36 3.69 4.69
CA PHE A 52 -6.32 4.79 4.81
C PHE A 52 -5.79 6.07 4.18
N LEU A 53 -4.54 6.46 4.48
CA LEU A 53 -3.91 7.66 3.93
C LEU A 53 -3.69 7.54 2.40
N ILE A 54 -3.35 6.35 1.90
CA ILE A 54 -3.29 6.08 0.45
C ILE A 54 -4.65 6.35 -0.18
N LEU A 55 -5.73 5.84 0.40
CA LEU A 55 -7.08 6.03 -0.11
C LEU A 55 -7.50 7.51 -0.06
N LEU A 56 -7.33 8.15 1.10
CA LEU A 56 -7.67 9.56 1.33
C LEU A 56 -6.93 10.51 0.36
N GLY A 57 -5.60 10.35 0.25
CA GLY A 57 -4.79 11.14 -0.67
C GLY A 57 -5.09 10.83 -2.13
N GLY A 58 -5.35 9.55 -2.45
CA GLY A 58 -5.67 9.11 -3.82
C GLY A 58 -6.96 9.73 -4.33
N PHE A 59 -8.04 9.59 -3.58
CA PHE A 59 -9.35 10.14 -3.95
C PHE A 59 -9.39 11.67 -3.87
N GLY A 60 -8.68 12.26 -2.92
CA GLY A 60 -8.49 13.71 -2.87
C GLY A 60 -7.81 14.26 -4.13
N MET A 61 -6.79 13.57 -4.64
CA MET A 61 -6.17 13.92 -5.92
C MET A 61 -7.14 13.75 -7.11
N LEU A 62 -7.95 12.68 -7.15
CA LEU A 62 -8.95 12.48 -8.21
C LEU A 62 -9.97 13.62 -8.25
N ALA A 63 -10.48 14.02 -7.10
CA ALA A 63 -11.41 15.15 -6.98
C ALA A 63 -10.80 16.46 -7.50
N ARG A 64 -9.50 16.68 -7.26
CA ARG A 64 -8.77 17.86 -7.78
C ARG A 64 -8.49 17.81 -9.28
N LEU A 65 -8.42 16.61 -9.85
CA LEU A 65 -8.27 16.39 -11.29
C LEU A 65 -9.62 16.38 -12.03
N GLY A 66 -10.75 16.51 -11.33
CA GLY A 66 -12.08 16.43 -11.93
C GLY A 66 -12.43 15.03 -12.44
N ILE A 67 -11.73 13.98 -11.99
CA ILE A 67 -11.98 12.61 -12.41
C ILE A 67 -13.15 12.06 -11.58
N ILE A 68 -14.29 11.90 -12.24
CA ILE A 68 -15.52 11.34 -11.69
C ILE A 68 -15.82 9.98 -12.32
N TRP A 69 -16.85 9.30 -11.83
CA TRP A 69 -17.31 8.03 -12.40
C TRP A 69 -17.89 8.23 -13.81
N PRO A 70 -17.68 7.31 -14.77
CA PRO A 70 -16.88 6.09 -14.68
C PRO A 70 -15.37 6.36 -14.64
N TRP A 71 -14.64 5.59 -13.83
CA TRP A 71 -13.20 5.78 -13.72
C TRP A 71 -12.44 5.21 -14.92
N PRO A 72 -11.41 5.91 -15.42
CA PRO A 72 -10.50 5.36 -16.42
C PRO A 72 -9.78 4.12 -15.85
N GLY A 73 -9.35 3.22 -16.72
CA GLY A 73 -8.91 1.91 -16.26
C GLY A 73 -7.67 1.98 -15.36
N TRP A 74 -6.77 2.96 -15.55
CA TRP A 74 -5.61 3.15 -14.67
C TRP A 74 -6.01 3.46 -13.22
N VAL A 75 -7.13 4.13 -12.98
CA VAL A 75 -7.66 4.36 -11.62
C VAL A 75 -8.18 3.05 -11.04
N MET A 76 -8.93 2.27 -11.82
CA MET A 76 -9.41 0.95 -11.41
C MET A 76 -8.24 0.01 -11.07
N ALA A 77 -7.19 0.01 -11.89
CA ALA A 77 -5.99 -0.77 -11.65
C ALA A 77 -5.29 -0.36 -10.34
N LYS A 78 -5.14 0.94 -10.08
CA LYS A 78 -4.58 1.43 -8.81
C LYS A 78 -5.41 1.02 -7.60
N PHE A 79 -6.73 1.04 -7.74
CA PHE A 79 -7.62 0.57 -6.67
C PHE A 79 -7.46 -0.95 -6.44
N GLY A 80 -7.28 -1.73 -7.51
CA GLY A 80 -6.91 -3.13 -7.44
C GLY A 80 -5.58 -3.38 -6.71
N PHE A 81 -4.54 -2.59 -6.99
CA PHE A 81 -3.28 -2.65 -6.25
C PHE A 81 -3.46 -2.31 -4.77
N TRP A 82 -4.27 -1.31 -4.44
CA TRP A 82 -4.58 -0.97 -3.05
C TRP A 82 -5.24 -2.15 -2.31
N LEU A 83 -6.21 -2.83 -2.93
CA LEU A 83 -6.82 -4.05 -2.38
C LEU A 83 -5.80 -5.18 -2.21
N LEU A 84 -4.94 -5.40 -3.22
CA LEU A 84 -3.87 -6.39 -3.17
C LEU A 84 -2.93 -6.13 -1.99
N PHE A 85 -2.44 -4.91 -1.82
CA PHE A 85 -1.60 -4.55 -0.69
C PHE A 85 -2.33 -4.66 0.65
N GLY A 86 -3.64 -4.39 0.68
CA GLY A 86 -4.46 -4.62 1.87
C GLY A 86 -4.48 -6.10 2.29
N GLY A 87 -4.63 -7.00 1.32
CA GLY A 87 -4.64 -8.44 1.57
C GLY A 87 -3.27 -9.02 1.92
N LEU A 88 -2.19 -8.53 1.32
CA LEU A 88 -0.84 -9.12 1.44
C LEU A 88 -0.30 -9.17 2.87
N LEU A 89 -0.76 -8.30 3.78
CA LEU A 89 -0.37 -8.38 5.19
C LEU A 89 -0.75 -9.73 5.82
N THR A 90 -1.91 -10.29 5.44
CA THR A 90 -2.37 -11.58 5.98
C THR A 90 -1.50 -12.75 5.56
N VAL A 91 -0.81 -12.66 4.42
CA VAL A 91 0.07 -13.72 3.91
C VAL A 91 1.27 -13.90 4.84
N PHE A 92 1.82 -12.83 5.41
CA PHE A 92 2.92 -12.95 6.38
C PHE A 92 2.53 -13.74 7.64
N TYR A 93 1.26 -13.66 8.06
CA TYR A 93 0.77 -14.42 9.21
C TYR A 93 0.35 -15.84 8.88
N LYS A 94 -0.17 -16.09 7.67
CA LYS A 94 -0.68 -17.41 7.25
C LYS A 94 0.38 -18.29 6.58
N LYS A 95 1.37 -17.67 5.92
CA LYS A 95 2.46 -18.36 5.21
C LYS A 95 3.78 -17.61 5.42
N PRO A 96 4.36 -17.65 6.64
CA PRO A 96 5.63 -16.98 6.94
C PRO A 96 6.78 -17.36 6.00
N SER A 97 6.78 -18.59 5.47
CA SER A 97 7.77 -19.05 4.48
C SER A 97 7.79 -18.22 3.17
N ALA A 98 6.72 -17.49 2.87
CA ALA A 98 6.67 -16.58 1.73
C ALA A 98 7.33 -15.22 2.00
N ALA A 99 7.74 -14.91 3.23
CA ALA A 99 8.21 -13.58 3.62
C ALA A 99 9.41 -13.10 2.79
N LYS A 100 10.38 -13.98 2.52
CA LYS A 100 11.54 -13.64 1.68
C LYS A 100 11.14 -13.33 0.24
N SER A 101 10.18 -14.07 -0.32
CA SER A 101 9.65 -13.77 -1.66
C SER A 101 8.89 -12.45 -1.68
N LEU A 102 8.06 -12.19 -0.66
CA LEU A 102 7.31 -10.95 -0.53
C LEU A 102 8.21 -9.73 -0.33
N TRP A 103 9.34 -9.88 0.37
CA TRP A 103 10.34 -8.82 0.52
C TRP A 103 10.78 -8.23 -0.83
N PHE A 104 11.03 -9.08 -1.83
CA PHE A 104 11.43 -8.62 -3.17
C PHE A 104 10.23 -8.30 -4.06
N LEU A 105 9.12 -9.03 -3.92
CA LEU A 105 7.92 -8.83 -4.74
C LEU A 105 7.23 -7.49 -4.43
N LEU A 106 7.17 -7.07 -3.17
CA LEU A 106 6.44 -5.87 -2.75
C LEU A 106 7.00 -4.57 -3.39
N PRO A 107 8.32 -4.32 -3.41
CA PRO A 107 8.89 -3.19 -4.16
C PRO A 107 8.55 -3.23 -5.66
N ILE A 108 8.59 -4.41 -6.29
CA ILE A 108 8.26 -4.57 -7.71
C ILE A 108 6.79 -4.20 -7.95
N LEU A 109 5.86 -4.71 -7.13
CA LEU A 109 4.46 -4.33 -7.19
C LEU A 109 4.26 -2.82 -6.94
N GLY A 110 5.04 -2.23 -6.04
CA GLY A 110 5.04 -0.79 -5.77
C GLY A 110 5.42 0.03 -7.00
N VAL A 111 6.50 -0.37 -7.69
CA VAL A 111 6.95 0.26 -8.94
C VAL A 111 5.92 0.09 -10.04
N LEU A 112 5.29 -1.09 -10.17
CA LEU A 112 4.22 -1.32 -11.15
C LEU A 112 3.02 -0.39 -10.89
N ALA A 113 2.56 -0.29 -9.64
CA ALA A 113 1.48 0.62 -9.27
C ALA A 113 1.84 2.10 -9.52
N ALA A 114 3.09 2.49 -9.24
CA ALA A 114 3.60 3.83 -9.50
C ALA A 114 3.67 4.12 -11.02
N THR A 115 4.12 3.16 -11.82
CA THR A 115 4.18 3.26 -13.29
C THR A 115 2.80 3.51 -13.86
N ILE A 116 1.77 2.77 -13.43
CA ILE A 116 0.38 2.99 -13.84
C ILE A 116 -0.10 4.40 -13.46
N ALA A 117 0.27 4.88 -12.26
CA ALA A 117 -0.10 6.22 -11.81
C ALA A 117 0.58 7.36 -12.60
N VAL A 118 1.82 7.15 -13.04
CA VAL A 118 2.61 8.14 -13.78
C VAL A 118 2.17 8.20 -15.24
N TYR A 119 2.11 7.05 -15.92
CA TYR A 119 1.88 6.99 -17.36
C TYR A 119 0.40 6.93 -17.74
N LYS A 120 -0.49 6.50 -16.82
CA LYS A 120 -1.95 6.41 -17.04
C LYS A 120 -2.32 5.77 -18.40
N PRO A 121 -1.84 4.55 -18.72
CA PRO A 121 -1.84 4.03 -20.09
C PRO A 121 -3.20 3.60 -20.65
N PHE A 122 -4.26 3.53 -19.84
CA PHE A 122 -5.61 3.06 -20.21
C PHE A 122 -6.68 3.61 -19.26
#